data_AF-A0A7V8YJE0-F1
#
_entry.id   AF-A0A7V8YJE0-F1
#
_cell.length_a   1.000
_cell.length_b   1.000
_cell.length_c   1.000
_cell.angle_alpha   90.00
_cell.angle_beta   90.00
_cell.angle_gamma   90.00
#
_symmetry.space_group_name_H-M   'P 1'
#
loop_
_entity.id
_entity.type
_entity.pdbx_description
1 polymer ?
#
loop_
_entity_poly.entity_id
_entity_poly.type
_entity_poly.pdbx_seq_one_letter_code
_entity_poly.pdbx_strand_id
1 'polypeptide(L)'
;MPGSAATWDDMLVLAEDDAWFGLVDKPPVATVRERREAVLDDGDERYLDERASLAGTSLQLGSVVDRPLLAGTQPDLYRCFMDRTWRCMSEHGVVGLIHPESHFSEARAGGLRRQTYRRLHRHWQFSINMYLFSEISDKTHFGVSVYGQPREPSFLNASSLFQPSVADRSLDHDGSGPEPGIRDEDDNWDTRPHAGRIVRVDESVLANWAALIDEPGTPAVEARMLRPVDTASQRVLDKIAAAQRFDAVPFQWASGWHESADKAAGFFDARSAIADTVDDVILQGPHFSVANPFARQPNKDARNGRTRRLGSGGVGGAADPADQLPAGQADPGLHRRIPRWDGVPANRFWRLAWRRMADSSTVRILHAALLRQARCTSTVSSR
;
A
#
# COMPACT_ATOMS: atom_id res chain seq x y z
N MET A 1 -9.22 12.86 -2.52
CA MET A 1 -9.10 13.26 -3.93
C MET A 1 -8.36 12.17 -4.70
N PRO A 2 -9.06 11.27 -5.40
CA PRO A 2 -8.45 10.58 -6.56
C PRO A 2 -8.02 11.65 -7.57
N GLY A 3 -6.92 11.42 -8.28
CA GLY A 3 -6.12 12.44 -8.95
C GLY A 3 -6.91 13.47 -9.77
N SER A 4 -6.51 14.73 -9.65
CA SER A 4 -7.07 15.89 -10.36
C SER A 4 -6.67 15.93 -11.84
N ALA A 5 -6.51 14.76 -12.46
CA ALA A 5 -6.29 14.67 -13.88
C ALA A 5 -7.55 15.17 -14.59
N ALA A 6 -7.38 16.04 -15.58
CA ALA A 6 -8.49 16.56 -16.37
C ALA A 6 -9.06 15.41 -17.23
N THR A 7 -10.03 14.67 -16.68
CA THR A 7 -10.72 13.56 -17.34
C THR A 7 -11.92 14.07 -18.10
N TRP A 8 -12.08 13.58 -19.33
CA TRP A 8 -13.25 13.88 -20.15
C TRP A 8 -14.49 13.21 -19.55
N ASP A 9 -15.46 14.02 -19.18
CA ASP A 9 -16.79 13.57 -18.80
C ASP A 9 -17.76 13.89 -19.94
N ASP A 10 -17.97 12.90 -20.82
CA ASP A 10 -18.82 13.04 -22.01
C ASP A 10 -20.25 13.42 -21.64
N MET A 11 -20.77 12.85 -20.55
CA MET A 11 -22.14 13.04 -20.10
C MET A 11 -22.33 14.46 -19.56
N LEU A 12 -21.38 14.96 -18.78
CA LEU A 12 -21.45 16.32 -18.24
C LEU A 12 -21.43 17.36 -19.36
N VAL A 13 -20.59 17.15 -20.39
CA VAL A 13 -20.52 18.06 -21.54
C VAL A 13 -21.83 18.06 -22.32
N LEU A 14 -22.39 16.87 -22.60
CA LEU A 14 -23.67 16.75 -23.31
C LEU A 14 -24.86 17.28 -22.50
N ALA A 15 -24.75 17.34 -21.16
CA ALA A 15 -25.81 17.82 -20.28
C ALA A 15 -26.16 19.31 -20.46
N GLU A 16 -25.23 20.10 -21.01
CA GLU A 16 -25.46 21.50 -21.36
C GLU A 16 -26.46 21.65 -22.53
N ASP A 17 -26.55 20.65 -23.42
CA ASP A 17 -27.52 20.64 -24.53
C ASP A 17 -28.77 19.81 -24.18
N ASP A 18 -28.61 18.67 -23.51
CA ASP A 18 -29.71 17.82 -23.01
C ASP A 18 -29.50 17.45 -21.54
N ALA A 19 -30.21 18.15 -20.65
CA ALA A 19 -30.16 17.94 -19.20
C ALA A 19 -30.41 16.48 -18.76
N TRP A 20 -31.00 15.63 -19.60
CA TRP A 20 -31.14 14.19 -19.36
C TRP A 20 -29.80 13.53 -18.99
N PHE A 21 -28.69 13.94 -19.63
CA PHE A 21 -27.36 13.36 -19.36
C PHE A 21 -26.87 13.64 -17.94
N GLY A 22 -27.23 14.78 -17.34
CA GLY A 22 -26.83 15.15 -15.97
C GLY A 22 -27.78 14.64 -14.88
N LEU A 23 -29.02 14.28 -15.22
CA LEU A 23 -30.07 13.93 -14.25
C LEU A 23 -30.29 12.43 -14.07
N VAL A 24 -29.90 11.60 -15.04
CA VAL A 24 -30.13 10.16 -14.97
C VAL A 24 -28.94 9.43 -14.34
N ASP A 25 -29.19 8.76 -13.22
CA ASP A 25 -28.20 7.87 -12.62
C ASP A 25 -28.11 6.54 -13.38
N LYS A 26 -26.90 6.19 -13.84
CA LYS A 26 -26.56 4.93 -14.54
C LYS A 26 -27.50 4.59 -15.72
N PRO A 27 -27.62 5.47 -16.72
CA PRO A 27 -28.45 5.21 -17.89
C PRO A 27 -27.95 3.99 -18.69
N PRO A 28 -28.83 3.26 -19.39
CA PRO A 28 -28.41 2.21 -20.31
C PRO A 28 -27.53 2.77 -21.43
N VAL A 29 -26.42 2.09 -21.73
CA VAL A 29 -25.42 2.53 -22.73
C VAL A 29 -26.03 2.76 -24.12
N ALA A 30 -27.01 1.93 -24.51
CA ALA A 30 -27.70 2.08 -25.78
C ALA A 30 -28.46 3.42 -25.88
N THR A 31 -29.16 3.80 -24.80
CA THR A 31 -29.90 5.06 -24.72
C THR A 31 -28.97 6.27 -24.70
N VAL A 32 -27.83 6.16 -24.03
CA VAL A 32 -26.78 7.20 -24.05
C VAL A 32 -26.28 7.42 -25.48
N ARG A 33 -26.00 6.34 -26.23
CA ARG A 33 -25.50 6.43 -27.60
C ARG A 33 -26.49 7.08 -28.55
N GLU A 34 -27.74 6.64 -28.52
CA GLU A 34 -28.82 7.19 -29.37
C GLU A 34 -29.03 8.69 -29.11
N ARG A 35 -29.13 9.09 -27.85
CA ARG A 35 -29.28 10.51 -27.49
C ARG A 35 -28.05 11.34 -27.85
N ARG A 36 -26.85 10.77 -27.69
CA ARG A 36 -25.61 11.46 -28.05
C ARG A 36 -25.55 11.74 -29.55
N GLU A 37 -25.94 10.77 -30.38
CA GLU A 37 -26.05 10.97 -31.83
C GLU A 37 -27.06 12.09 -32.13
N ALA A 38 -28.24 12.07 -31.52
CA ALA A 38 -29.25 13.10 -31.71
C ALA A 38 -28.80 14.51 -31.27
N VAL A 39 -28.08 14.64 -30.16
CA VAL A 39 -27.56 15.94 -29.68
C VAL A 39 -26.47 16.49 -30.60
N LEU A 40 -25.58 15.63 -31.08
CA LEU A 40 -24.45 16.07 -31.91
C LEU A 40 -24.85 16.31 -33.38
N ASP A 41 -25.97 15.74 -33.85
CA ASP A 41 -26.49 15.98 -35.20
C ASP A 41 -26.98 17.43 -35.42
N ASP A 42 -27.45 18.11 -34.37
CA ASP A 42 -27.92 19.51 -34.42
C ASP A 42 -26.77 20.54 -34.35
N GLY A 43 -25.53 20.10 -34.13
CA GLY A 43 -24.32 20.91 -34.14
C GLY A 43 -23.29 20.45 -33.09
N ASP A 44 -22.03 20.29 -33.51
CA ASP A 44 -20.96 19.74 -32.68
C ASP A 44 -19.88 20.76 -32.29
N GLU A 45 -19.99 22.02 -32.71
CA GLU A 45 -18.94 23.04 -32.52
C GLU A 45 -18.56 23.21 -31.05
N ARG A 46 -19.54 23.41 -30.15
CA ARG A 46 -19.29 23.54 -28.70
C ARG A 46 -18.62 22.29 -28.12
N TYR A 47 -19.11 21.11 -28.50
CA TYR A 47 -18.58 19.83 -28.05
C TYR A 47 -17.11 19.65 -28.50
N LEU A 48 -16.81 19.99 -29.76
CA LEU A 48 -15.46 19.96 -30.31
C LEU A 48 -14.55 21.01 -29.66
N ASP A 49 -15.06 22.21 -29.38
CA ASP A 49 -14.32 23.27 -28.68
C ASP A 49 -13.96 22.85 -27.25
N GLU A 50 -14.89 22.27 -26.49
CA GLU A 50 -14.63 21.73 -25.15
C GLU A 50 -13.64 20.58 -25.21
N ARG A 51 -13.78 19.71 -26.21
CA ARG A 51 -12.85 18.60 -26.44
C ARG A 51 -11.44 19.11 -26.76
N ALA A 52 -11.33 20.12 -27.61
CA ALA A 52 -10.06 20.76 -27.98
C ALA A 52 -9.44 21.48 -26.78
N SER A 53 -10.25 22.19 -25.99
CA SER A 53 -9.84 22.89 -24.77
C SER A 53 -9.29 21.93 -23.71
N LEU A 54 -9.97 20.80 -23.47
CA LEU A 54 -9.48 19.78 -22.55
C LEU A 54 -8.18 19.15 -23.05
N ALA A 55 -8.11 18.82 -24.35
CA ALA A 55 -6.91 18.25 -24.95
C ALA A 55 -5.72 19.21 -24.84
N GLY A 56 -5.92 20.49 -25.17
CA GLY A 56 -4.90 21.53 -25.03
C GLY A 56 -4.44 21.69 -23.58
N THR A 57 -5.38 21.75 -22.63
CA THR A 57 -5.08 21.84 -21.19
C THR A 57 -4.28 20.63 -20.71
N SER A 58 -4.71 19.42 -21.04
CA SER A 58 -4.03 18.18 -20.65
C SER A 58 -2.60 18.11 -21.20
N LEU A 59 -2.41 18.45 -22.48
CA LEU A 59 -1.09 18.52 -23.11
C LEU A 59 -0.20 19.59 -22.46
N GLN A 60 -0.76 20.76 -22.13
CA GLN A 60 -0.02 21.83 -21.47
C GLN A 60 0.41 21.45 -20.05
N LEU A 61 -0.48 20.84 -19.27
CA LEU A 61 -0.19 20.36 -17.91
C LEU A 61 0.85 19.23 -17.92
N GLY A 62 0.82 18.38 -18.95
CA GLY A 62 1.79 17.30 -19.16
C GLY A 62 3.08 17.70 -19.91
N SER A 63 3.23 18.97 -20.31
CA SER A 63 4.36 19.41 -21.13
C SER A 63 5.68 19.30 -20.36
N VAL A 64 6.58 18.42 -20.81
CA VAL A 64 7.91 18.24 -20.21
C VAL A 64 8.88 19.40 -20.50
N VAL A 65 8.59 20.18 -21.55
CA VAL A 65 9.36 21.39 -21.88
C VAL A 65 9.02 22.51 -20.91
N ASP A 66 7.71 22.71 -20.66
CA ASP A 66 7.26 23.71 -19.70
C ASP A 66 7.50 23.25 -18.26
N ARG A 67 7.24 21.98 -17.94
CA ARG A 67 7.29 21.39 -16.59
C ARG A 67 8.26 20.21 -16.49
N PRO A 68 9.57 20.41 -16.70
CA PRO A 68 10.56 19.33 -16.65
C PRO A 68 10.57 18.59 -15.31
N LEU A 69 10.25 19.28 -14.20
CA LEU A 69 10.16 18.69 -12.88
C LEU A 69 9.09 17.58 -12.75
N LEU A 70 8.02 17.67 -13.55
CA LEU A 70 6.91 16.72 -13.51
C LEU A 70 7.06 15.60 -14.54
N ALA A 71 8.17 15.58 -15.28
CA ALA A 71 8.44 14.55 -16.28
C ALA A 71 8.35 13.14 -15.67
N GLY A 72 7.62 12.25 -16.35
CA GLY A 72 7.41 10.87 -15.90
C GLY A 72 6.29 10.68 -14.87
N THR A 73 5.69 11.76 -14.36
CA THR A 73 4.50 11.69 -13.50
C THR A 73 3.22 11.88 -14.32
N GLN A 74 2.09 11.38 -13.81
CA GLN A 74 0.79 11.69 -14.40
C GLN A 74 0.46 13.17 -14.18
N PRO A 75 -0.12 13.87 -15.18
CA PRO A 75 -0.58 15.24 -15.03
C PRO A 75 -1.53 15.36 -13.83
N ASP A 76 -1.18 16.24 -12.90
CA ASP A 76 -1.95 16.51 -11.70
C ASP A 76 -1.88 18.01 -11.41
N LEU A 77 -3.03 18.65 -11.26
CA LEU A 77 -3.14 20.10 -11.05
C LEU A 77 -2.41 20.55 -9.79
N TYR A 78 -2.44 19.78 -8.69
CA TYR A 78 -1.76 20.22 -7.47
C TYR A 78 -0.24 20.23 -7.66
N ARG A 79 0.31 19.28 -8.45
CA ARG A 79 1.74 19.23 -8.76
C ARG A 79 2.16 20.37 -9.68
N CYS A 80 1.29 20.72 -10.64
CA CYS A 80 1.48 21.89 -11.48
C CYS A 80 1.47 23.18 -10.65
N PHE A 81 0.60 23.25 -9.64
CA PHE A 81 0.55 24.37 -8.71
C PHE A 81 1.83 24.44 -7.86
N MET A 82 2.31 23.32 -7.31
CA MET A 82 3.59 23.24 -6.60
C MET A 82 4.75 23.77 -7.46
N ASP A 83 4.95 23.22 -8.66
CA ASP A 83 5.99 23.69 -9.61
C ASP A 83 5.86 25.18 -9.90
N ARG A 84 4.63 25.67 -10.17
CA ARG A 84 4.39 27.09 -10.44
C ARG A 84 4.74 27.97 -9.25
N THR A 85 4.33 27.61 -8.04
CA THR A 85 4.63 28.40 -6.83
C THR A 85 6.14 28.50 -6.59
N TRP A 86 6.90 27.43 -6.80
CA TRP A 86 8.35 27.46 -6.65
C TRP A 86 9.05 28.32 -7.70
N ARG A 87 8.52 28.37 -8.94
CA ARG A 87 9.05 29.26 -9.98
C ARG A 87 8.74 30.73 -9.75
N CYS A 88 7.63 31.02 -9.09
CA CYS A 88 7.22 32.38 -8.74
C CYS A 88 7.80 32.85 -7.40
N MET A 89 8.45 31.96 -6.64
CA MET A 89 9.04 32.27 -5.34
C MET A 89 10.30 33.12 -5.51
N SER A 90 10.40 34.21 -4.74
CA SER A 90 11.62 35.02 -4.68
C SER A 90 12.74 34.30 -3.94
N GLU A 91 13.99 34.77 -4.11
CA GLU A 91 15.17 34.18 -3.45
C GLU A 91 15.03 34.06 -1.92
N HIS A 92 14.29 34.96 -1.26
CA HIS A 92 14.07 34.92 0.18
C HIS A 92 12.61 34.58 0.53
N GLY A 93 11.83 34.11 -0.46
CA GLY A 93 10.43 33.79 -0.33
C GLY A 93 10.19 32.47 0.41
N VAL A 94 9.01 32.39 1.01
CA VAL A 94 8.48 31.17 1.63
C VAL A 94 7.11 30.90 1.02
N VAL A 95 6.85 29.65 0.66
CA VAL A 95 5.56 29.20 0.13
C VAL A 95 4.96 28.20 1.12
N GLY A 96 3.81 28.54 1.70
CA GLY A 96 3.00 27.60 2.46
C GLY A 96 1.91 27.01 1.57
N LEU A 97 1.81 25.69 1.47
CA LEU A 97 0.76 25.01 0.71
C LEU A 97 0.01 23.99 1.57
N ILE A 98 -1.30 23.92 1.36
CA ILE A 98 -2.15 22.83 1.80
C ILE A 98 -2.48 22.00 0.56
N HIS A 99 -2.06 20.75 0.51
CA HIS A 99 -2.25 19.94 -0.69
C HIS A 99 -2.27 18.43 -0.42
N PRO A 100 -2.80 17.63 -1.35
CA PRO A 100 -2.58 16.19 -1.35
C PRO A 100 -1.09 15.86 -1.46
N GLU A 101 -0.70 14.74 -0.86
CA GLU A 101 0.70 14.42 -0.65
C GLU A 101 1.17 13.16 -1.41
N SER A 102 0.47 12.80 -2.49
CA SER A 102 0.72 11.54 -3.23
C SER A 102 2.14 11.43 -3.81
N HIS A 103 2.77 12.57 -4.15
CA HIS A 103 4.15 12.62 -4.66
C HIS A 103 5.18 12.04 -3.68
N PHE A 104 4.92 12.07 -2.36
CA PHE A 104 5.81 11.45 -1.37
C PHE A 104 5.84 9.92 -1.44
N SER A 105 4.81 9.27 -1.99
CA SER A 105 4.72 7.80 -2.04
C SER A 105 4.68 7.21 -3.46
N GLU A 106 4.41 8.00 -4.49
CA GLU A 106 4.33 7.50 -5.87
C GLU A 106 5.72 7.13 -6.42
N ALA A 107 5.93 5.89 -6.86
CA ALA A 107 7.23 5.42 -7.33
C ALA A 107 7.88 6.32 -8.40
N ARG A 108 7.11 6.81 -9.37
CA ARG A 108 7.59 7.63 -10.49
C ARG A 108 7.90 9.09 -10.14
N ALA A 109 7.53 9.54 -8.94
CA ALA A 109 7.69 10.94 -8.53
C ALA A 109 9.07 11.25 -7.88
N GLY A 110 10.11 10.45 -8.13
CA GLY A 110 11.45 10.63 -7.53
C GLY A 110 12.05 12.02 -7.77
N GLY A 111 12.03 12.49 -9.01
CA GLY A 111 12.54 13.83 -9.36
C GLY A 111 11.78 14.97 -8.67
N LEU A 112 10.46 14.84 -8.52
CA LEU A 112 9.65 15.78 -7.76
C LEU A 112 9.99 15.72 -6.26
N ARG A 113 10.09 14.53 -5.66
CA ARG A 113 10.50 14.37 -4.26
C ARG A 113 11.86 14.99 -3.96
N ARG A 114 12.83 14.83 -4.85
CA ARG A 114 14.14 15.48 -4.74
C ARG A 114 14.02 16.99 -4.59
N GLN A 115 13.22 17.64 -5.43
CA GLN A 115 13.04 19.09 -5.32
C GLN A 115 12.19 19.49 -4.10
N THR A 116 11.19 18.68 -3.74
CA THR A 116 10.38 18.84 -2.54
C THR A 116 11.27 18.83 -1.29
N TYR A 117 12.05 17.77 -1.05
CA TYR A 117 12.87 17.64 0.16
C TYR A 117 13.93 18.73 0.30
N ARG A 118 14.50 19.19 -0.81
CA ARG A 118 15.46 20.32 -0.79
C ARG A 118 14.81 21.65 -0.41
N ARG A 119 13.51 21.83 -0.68
CA ARG A 119 12.78 23.07 -0.37
C ARG A 119 12.01 22.98 0.93
N LEU A 120 11.74 21.79 1.44
CA LEU A 120 10.90 21.60 2.60
C LEU A 120 11.60 22.17 3.86
N HIS A 121 10.87 22.96 4.63
CA HIS A 121 11.26 23.39 5.97
C HIS A 121 10.42 22.68 7.03
N ARG A 122 9.12 22.52 6.75
CA ARG A 122 8.15 21.87 7.62
C ARG A 122 7.14 21.09 6.78
N HIS A 123 6.72 19.94 7.27
CA HIS A 123 5.65 19.14 6.69
C HIS A 123 4.81 18.50 7.80
N TRP A 124 3.52 18.82 7.79
CA TRP A 124 2.56 18.31 8.75
C TRP A 124 1.47 17.55 8.00
N GLN A 125 1.42 16.24 8.15
CA GLN A 125 0.37 15.42 7.56
C GLN A 125 -0.79 15.27 8.54
N PHE A 126 -1.99 15.53 8.04
CA PHE A 126 -3.24 15.37 8.77
C PHE A 126 -4.13 14.29 8.16
N SER A 127 -4.79 13.51 9.02
CA SER A 127 -5.85 12.58 8.66
C SER A 127 -7.22 13.25 8.90
N ILE A 128 -8.11 13.22 7.90
CA ILE A 128 -9.44 13.88 7.96
C ILE A 128 -10.46 13.08 8.81
N ASN A 129 -10.02 12.09 9.58
CA ASN A 129 -10.85 11.25 10.44
C ASN A 129 -11.69 12.03 11.49
N MET A 130 -11.50 13.35 11.63
CA MET A 130 -12.27 14.24 12.51
C MET A 130 -13.13 15.28 11.76
N TYR A 131 -13.40 15.12 10.45
CA TYR A 131 -14.20 16.06 9.64
C TYR A 131 -13.67 17.51 9.67
N LEU A 132 -12.34 17.69 9.64
CA LEU A 132 -11.72 19.03 9.53
C LEU A 132 -12.22 19.79 8.28
N PHE A 133 -12.68 19.07 7.26
CA PHE A 133 -13.38 19.61 6.10
C PHE A 133 -14.69 18.85 5.92
N SER A 134 -15.83 19.55 5.93
CA SER A 134 -17.17 18.96 5.80
C SER A 134 -17.43 18.28 4.46
N GLU A 135 -16.66 18.66 3.43
CA GLU A 135 -16.84 18.23 2.04
C GLU A 135 -15.95 17.03 1.65
N ILE A 136 -15.06 16.58 2.55
CA ILE A 136 -14.04 15.58 2.23
C ILE A 136 -14.27 14.29 3.05
N SER A 137 -14.21 13.14 2.38
CA SER A 137 -14.29 11.84 3.05
C SER A 137 -13.23 11.72 4.15
N ASP A 138 -13.71 11.19 5.28
CA ASP A 138 -13.00 10.72 6.46
C ASP A 138 -11.69 9.97 6.20
N LYS A 139 -11.45 9.40 5.01
CA LYS A 139 -10.24 8.61 4.70
C LYS A 139 -9.14 9.37 3.95
N THR A 140 -9.34 10.67 3.70
CA THR A 140 -8.37 11.45 2.91
C THR A 140 -7.29 12.06 3.82
N HIS A 141 -6.05 12.07 3.33
CA HIS A 141 -4.91 12.72 3.98
C HIS A 141 -4.52 13.98 3.21
N PHE A 142 -4.07 15.00 3.92
CA PHE A 142 -3.48 16.20 3.33
C PHE A 142 -2.24 16.63 4.11
N GLY A 143 -1.34 17.31 3.43
CA GLY A 143 -0.14 17.89 4.02
C GLY A 143 -0.25 19.41 4.09
N VAL A 144 0.23 19.99 5.19
CA VAL A 144 0.61 21.40 5.28
C VAL A 144 2.12 21.47 5.15
N SER A 145 2.59 22.03 4.04
CA SER A 145 4.00 22.07 3.69
C SER A 145 4.48 23.51 3.62
N VAL A 146 5.63 23.78 4.25
CA VAL A 146 6.32 25.07 4.17
C VAL A 146 7.58 24.88 3.35
N TYR A 147 7.64 25.55 2.20
CA TYR A 147 8.74 25.52 1.25
C TYR A 147 9.55 26.82 1.32
N GLY A 148 10.87 26.70 1.22
CA GLY A 148 11.80 27.80 1.04
C GLY A 148 12.76 27.50 -0.10
N GLN A 149 13.93 28.14 -0.09
CA GLN A 149 14.95 27.90 -1.11
C GLN A 149 15.50 26.48 -1.10
N PRO A 150 15.96 25.97 -2.26
CA PRO A 150 16.61 24.67 -2.33
C PRO A 150 17.89 24.64 -1.49
N ARG A 151 18.00 23.66 -0.60
CA ARG A 151 19.16 23.39 0.23
C ARG A 151 19.36 21.88 0.40
N GLU A 152 20.36 21.47 1.16
CA GLU A 152 20.44 20.08 1.59
C GLU A 152 19.22 19.72 2.46
N PRO A 153 18.59 18.54 2.26
CA PRO A 153 17.38 18.17 2.99
C PRO A 153 17.57 18.27 4.49
N SER A 154 16.75 19.10 5.12
CA SER A 154 16.66 19.23 6.57
C SER A 154 15.33 19.90 6.90
N PHE A 155 14.35 19.14 7.33
CA PHE A 155 13.01 19.65 7.64
C PHE A 155 12.41 18.98 8.87
N LEU A 156 11.40 19.64 9.43
CA LEU A 156 10.58 19.06 10.49
C LEU A 156 9.38 18.34 9.86
N ASN A 157 9.13 17.12 10.30
CA ASN A 157 8.03 16.29 9.83
C ASN A 157 7.19 15.83 11.02
N ALA A 158 5.87 15.90 10.90
CA ALA A 158 4.94 15.21 11.79
C ALA A 158 3.87 14.54 10.95
N SER A 159 3.56 13.29 11.27
CA SER A 159 2.64 12.46 10.50
C SER A 159 1.50 11.93 11.36
N SER A 160 0.40 11.54 10.71
CA SER A 160 -0.80 11.02 11.38
C SER A 160 -1.38 11.95 12.45
N LEU A 161 -1.37 13.26 12.21
CA LEU A 161 -1.99 14.24 13.10
C LEU A 161 -3.51 14.33 12.85
N PHE A 162 -4.28 14.55 13.93
CA PHE A 162 -5.73 14.71 13.85
C PHE A 162 -6.19 16.16 14.10
N GLN A 163 -5.37 16.96 14.78
CA GLN A 163 -5.67 18.36 15.10
C GLN A 163 -4.44 19.25 14.82
N PRO A 164 -4.60 20.39 14.12
CA PRO A 164 -3.50 21.32 13.83
C PRO A 164 -2.74 21.78 15.09
N SER A 165 -3.47 22.04 16.18
CA SER A 165 -2.90 22.48 17.46
C SER A 165 -1.89 21.50 18.05
N VAL A 166 -1.95 20.22 17.68
CA VAL A 166 -0.97 19.21 18.12
C VAL A 166 0.40 19.48 17.53
N ALA A 167 0.49 19.94 16.28
CA ALA A 167 1.78 20.28 15.66
C ALA A 167 2.44 21.44 16.40
N ASP A 168 1.69 22.54 16.62
CA ASP A 168 2.20 23.73 17.28
C ASP A 168 2.62 23.43 18.73
N ARG A 169 1.75 22.79 19.51
CA ARG A 169 2.05 22.42 20.90
C ARG A 169 3.16 21.38 21.03
N SER A 170 3.40 20.57 20.00
CA SER A 170 4.51 19.60 20.00
C SER A 170 5.85 20.26 19.72
N LEU A 171 5.89 21.39 18.99
CA LEU A 171 7.11 22.16 18.79
C LEU A 171 7.62 22.79 20.09
N ASP A 172 6.70 23.22 20.96
CA ASP A 172 7.01 23.88 22.24
C ASP A 172 7.09 22.90 23.43
N HIS A 173 6.86 21.61 23.18
CA HIS A 173 6.83 20.59 24.24
C HIS A 173 8.24 20.29 24.77
N ASP A 174 8.38 20.07 26.07
CA ASP A 174 9.67 19.85 26.75
C ASP A 174 10.26 18.44 26.55
N GLY A 175 9.44 17.51 26.06
CA GLY A 175 9.79 16.12 25.78
C GLY A 175 9.65 15.19 26.99
N SER A 176 9.01 15.65 28.06
CA SER A 176 8.69 14.84 29.23
C SER A 176 7.47 13.94 29.03
N GLY A 177 7.41 12.83 29.76
CA GLY A 177 6.29 11.89 29.69
C GLY A 177 6.39 10.88 28.54
N PRO A 178 5.35 10.04 28.37
CA PRO A 178 5.33 9.01 27.33
C PRO A 178 5.08 9.59 25.93
N GLU A 179 5.80 9.08 24.93
CA GLU A 179 5.55 9.39 23.52
C GLU A 179 4.14 8.88 23.11
N PRO A 180 3.34 9.69 22.40
CA PRO A 180 1.97 9.35 22.04
C PRO A 180 1.88 8.51 20.76
N GLY A 181 0.85 7.67 20.67
CA GLY A 181 0.62 6.77 19.53
C GLY A 181 -0.29 7.37 18.45
N ILE A 182 -0.84 6.49 17.61
CA ILE A 182 -2.01 6.80 16.74
C ILE A 182 -3.30 6.75 17.57
N ARG A 183 -3.40 5.75 18.46
CA ARG A 183 -4.48 5.58 19.42
C ARG A 183 -3.93 5.58 20.84
N ASP A 184 -4.72 6.06 21.78
CA ASP A 184 -4.41 6.01 23.21
C ASP A 184 -4.83 4.67 23.84
N GLU A 185 -4.66 4.55 25.15
CA GLU A 185 -4.98 3.34 25.92
C GLU A 185 -6.48 3.01 25.92
N ASP A 186 -7.33 4.02 25.68
CA ASP A 186 -8.79 3.91 25.62
C ASP A 186 -9.30 3.71 24.17
N ASP A 187 -8.40 3.43 23.22
CA ASP A 187 -8.68 3.24 21.79
C ASP A 187 -9.21 4.50 21.07
N ASN A 188 -9.07 5.69 21.68
CA ASN A 188 -9.39 6.96 21.04
C ASN A 188 -8.22 7.44 20.17
N TRP A 189 -8.48 8.37 19.24
CA TRP A 189 -7.41 9.02 18.49
C TRP A 189 -6.51 9.84 19.42
N ASP A 190 -5.22 9.52 19.43
CA ASP A 190 -4.29 10.18 20.34
C ASP A 190 -3.97 11.60 19.83
N THR A 191 -4.50 12.59 20.55
CA THR A 191 -4.35 14.03 20.23
C THR A 191 -3.41 14.74 21.21
N ARG A 192 -2.65 13.99 22.01
CA ARG A 192 -1.69 14.60 22.93
C ARG A 192 -0.51 15.18 22.16
N PRO A 193 -0.08 16.43 22.44
CA PRO A 193 1.17 16.94 21.91
C PRO A 193 2.35 16.29 22.62
N HIS A 194 3.46 16.16 21.91
CA HIS A 194 4.72 15.69 22.48
C HIS A 194 5.88 16.05 21.54
N ALA A 195 7.04 16.42 22.08
CA ALA A 195 8.21 16.79 21.27
C ALA A 195 8.62 15.66 20.31
N GLY A 196 8.46 14.41 20.76
CA GLY A 196 8.70 13.20 19.97
C GLY A 196 7.81 13.06 18.73
N ARG A 197 6.68 13.77 18.60
CA ARG A 197 5.90 13.78 17.33
C ARG A 197 6.64 14.49 16.20
N ILE A 198 7.58 15.37 16.53
CA ILE A 198 8.34 16.14 15.53
C ILE A 198 9.61 15.39 15.17
N VAL A 199 9.60 14.74 14.01
CA VAL A 199 10.77 14.04 13.47
C VAL A 199 11.57 15.01 12.61
N ARG A 200 12.84 15.20 12.93
CA ARG A 200 13.78 15.92 12.04
C ARG A 200 14.23 14.97 10.94
N VAL A 201 13.97 15.33 9.70
CA VAL A 201 14.31 14.55 8.51
C VAL A 201 15.45 15.23 7.78
N ASP A 202 16.56 14.51 7.64
CA ASP A 202 17.72 14.88 6.83
C ASP A 202 18.05 13.80 5.80
N GLU A 203 19.13 13.96 5.05
CA GLU A 203 19.54 12.98 4.04
C GLU A 203 19.80 11.58 4.62
N SER A 204 20.25 11.46 5.87
CA SER A 204 20.49 10.16 6.51
C SER A 204 19.18 9.42 6.80
N VAL A 205 18.17 10.15 7.28
CA VAL A 205 16.82 9.62 7.48
C VAL A 205 16.20 9.20 6.15
N LEU A 206 16.35 10.04 5.11
CA LEU A 206 15.88 9.72 3.76
C LEU A 206 16.59 8.49 3.17
N ALA A 207 17.90 8.31 3.43
CA ALA A 207 18.65 7.14 3.00
C ALA A 207 18.11 5.85 3.66
N ASN A 208 17.79 5.90 4.95
CA ASN A 208 17.18 4.78 5.67
C ASN A 208 15.79 4.45 5.10
N TRP A 209 14.99 5.46 4.76
CA TRP A 209 13.70 5.25 4.11
C TRP A 209 13.83 4.60 2.73
N ALA A 210 14.75 5.08 1.89
CA ALA A 210 15.04 4.46 0.60
C ALA A 210 15.46 3.00 0.77
N ALA A 211 16.40 2.73 1.69
CA ALA A 211 16.88 1.38 1.97
C ALA A 211 15.76 0.44 2.43
N LEU A 212 14.69 0.97 3.05
CA LEU A 212 13.57 0.18 3.59
C LEU A 212 12.57 -0.28 2.54
N ILE A 213 12.14 0.63 1.66
CA ILE A 213 10.99 0.39 0.79
C ILE A 213 11.29 0.58 -0.70
N ASP A 214 12.37 1.27 -1.06
CA ASP A 214 12.76 1.55 -2.43
C ASP A 214 13.71 0.49 -3.01
N GLU A 215 13.83 0.50 -4.34
CA GLU A 215 14.75 -0.39 -5.04
C GLU A 215 16.21 -0.05 -4.66
N PRO A 216 17.10 -1.06 -4.57
CA PRO A 216 18.52 -0.83 -4.31
C PRO A 216 19.14 0.18 -5.28
N GLY A 217 19.89 1.14 -4.74
CA GLY A 217 20.52 2.21 -5.52
C GLY A 217 19.67 3.48 -5.70
N THR A 218 18.43 3.50 -5.19
CA THR A 218 17.61 4.72 -5.16
C THR A 218 18.33 5.83 -4.36
N PRO A 219 18.53 7.03 -4.91
CA PRO A 219 19.13 8.14 -4.18
C PRO A 219 18.30 8.51 -2.95
N ALA A 220 18.95 8.84 -1.83
CA ALA A 220 18.27 9.21 -0.58
C ALA A 220 17.24 10.32 -0.79
N VAL A 221 17.59 11.37 -1.51
CA VAL A 221 16.69 12.49 -1.81
C VAL A 221 15.52 12.15 -2.74
N GLU A 222 15.46 10.93 -3.28
CA GLU A 222 14.32 10.42 -4.04
C GLU A 222 13.54 9.36 -3.28
N ALA A 223 13.91 9.07 -2.03
CA ALA A 223 13.24 8.11 -1.18
C ALA A 223 11.74 8.39 -1.09
N ARG A 224 10.92 7.34 -1.08
CA ARG A 224 9.51 7.49 -0.67
C ARG A 224 9.46 7.82 0.82
N MET A 225 8.61 8.78 1.20
CA MET A 225 8.47 9.19 2.61
C MET A 225 7.87 8.06 3.43
N LEU A 226 8.56 7.66 4.49
CA LEU A 226 7.95 6.93 5.58
C LEU A 226 7.29 7.93 6.54
N ARG A 227 6.18 7.52 7.15
CA ARG A 227 5.35 8.36 8.02
C ARG A 227 5.44 7.85 9.46
N PRO A 228 6.60 7.99 10.12
CA PRO A 228 6.71 7.64 11.53
C PRO A 228 5.77 8.53 12.35
N VAL A 229 5.11 7.94 13.34
CA VAL A 229 4.19 8.66 14.25
C VAL A 229 4.99 9.56 15.21
N ASP A 230 6.16 9.07 15.61
CA ASP A 230 7.04 9.71 16.58
C ASP A 230 8.52 9.33 16.34
N THR A 231 9.41 9.92 17.15
CA THR A 231 10.84 9.67 17.12
C THR A 231 11.19 8.23 17.51
N ALA A 232 10.45 7.60 18.42
CA ALA A 232 10.63 6.19 18.75
C ALA A 232 10.39 5.28 17.52
N SER A 233 9.32 5.53 16.78
CA SER A 233 8.98 4.84 15.54
C SER A 233 10.06 5.04 14.47
N GLN A 234 10.57 6.27 14.32
CA GLN A 234 11.68 6.53 13.39
C GLN A 234 12.94 5.72 13.77
N ARG A 235 13.31 5.67 15.06
CA ARG A 235 14.45 4.86 15.53
C ARG A 235 14.26 3.35 15.24
N VAL A 236 13.02 2.86 15.29
CA VAL A 236 12.71 1.47 14.92
C VAL A 236 12.91 1.27 13.41
N LEU A 237 12.44 2.20 12.58
CA LEU A 237 12.67 2.17 11.13
C LEU A 237 14.17 2.16 10.80
N ASP A 238 14.97 3.01 11.45
CA ASP A 238 16.43 3.05 11.26
C ASP A 238 17.08 1.70 11.56
N LYS A 239 16.67 1.03 12.65
CA LYS A 239 17.16 -0.31 13.00
C LYS A 239 16.78 -1.37 11.97
N ILE A 240 15.56 -1.31 11.43
CA ILE A 240 15.11 -2.24 10.39
C ILE A 240 15.87 -1.97 9.08
N ALA A 241 16.17 -0.71 8.77
CA ALA A 241 16.93 -0.33 7.58
C ALA A 241 18.36 -0.90 7.60
N ALA A 242 19.00 -0.88 8.78
CA ALA A 242 20.34 -1.42 8.99
C ALA A 242 20.38 -2.95 9.15
N ALA A 243 19.22 -3.61 9.31
CA ALA A 243 19.17 -5.05 9.48
C ALA A 243 19.55 -5.78 8.18
N GLN A 244 20.25 -6.91 8.33
CA GLN A 244 20.62 -7.74 7.18
C GLN A 244 19.37 -8.22 6.44
N ARG A 245 19.35 -8.01 5.12
CA ARG A 245 18.28 -8.51 4.25
C ARG A 245 18.38 -10.02 4.11
N PHE A 246 17.22 -10.67 3.95
CA PHE A 246 17.15 -12.11 3.75
C PHE A 246 17.96 -12.60 2.54
N ASP A 247 18.12 -11.77 1.50
CA ASP A 247 18.93 -12.11 0.32
C ASP A 247 20.42 -12.28 0.64
N ALA A 248 20.90 -11.65 1.72
CA ALA A 248 22.27 -11.80 2.19
C ALA A 248 22.45 -13.00 3.13
N VAL A 249 21.36 -13.67 3.51
CA VAL A 249 21.40 -14.94 4.23
C VAL A 249 21.30 -16.05 3.19
N PRO A 250 22.20 -17.05 3.19
CA PRO A 250 22.07 -18.21 2.30
C PRO A 250 20.85 -19.04 2.74
N PHE A 251 19.67 -18.61 2.30
CA PHE A 251 18.41 -19.26 2.55
C PHE A 251 17.94 -19.93 1.26
N GLN A 252 17.53 -21.18 1.36
CA GLN A 252 16.99 -21.91 0.23
C GLN A 252 15.48 -21.67 0.17
N TRP A 253 15.01 -21.12 -0.95
CA TRP A 253 13.60 -20.76 -1.14
C TRP A 253 12.88 -21.84 -1.95
N ALA A 254 11.61 -22.06 -1.62
CA ALA A 254 10.71 -22.89 -2.41
C ALA A 254 9.35 -22.18 -2.50
N SER A 255 8.85 -21.97 -3.71
CA SER A 255 7.55 -21.33 -3.96
C SER A 255 6.36 -22.23 -3.56
N GLY A 256 6.60 -23.50 -3.25
CA GLY A 256 5.55 -24.46 -2.94
C GLY A 256 4.73 -24.83 -4.18
N TRP A 257 3.44 -25.16 -3.98
CA TRP A 257 2.52 -25.48 -5.06
C TRP A 257 1.78 -24.22 -5.53
N HIS A 258 1.57 -24.12 -6.84
CA HIS A 258 0.71 -23.12 -7.46
C HIS A 258 -0.68 -23.71 -7.72
N GLU A 259 -1.70 -23.22 -7.00
CA GLU A 259 -3.04 -23.83 -6.98
C GLU A 259 -3.61 -24.13 -8.36
N SER A 260 -3.68 -23.13 -9.23
CA SER A 260 -4.31 -23.27 -10.55
C SER A 260 -3.45 -24.11 -11.52
N ALA A 261 -2.16 -23.81 -11.61
CA ALA A 261 -1.25 -24.42 -12.59
C ALA A 261 -0.95 -25.88 -12.25
N ASP A 262 -0.68 -26.20 -10.98
CA ASP A 262 -0.34 -27.56 -10.57
C ASP A 262 -1.56 -28.48 -10.48
N LYS A 263 -2.75 -27.92 -10.19
CA LYS A 263 -4.01 -28.62 -10.34
C LYS A 263 -4.32 -28.94 -11.82
N ALA A 264 -4.13 -27.98 -12.73
CA ALA A 264 -4.32 -28.20 -14.16
C ALA A 264 -3.35 -29.24 -14.73
N ALA A 265 -2.15 -29.34 -14.16
CA ALA A 265 -1.17 -30.37 -14.49
C ALA A 265 -1.45 -31.75 -13.85
N GLY A 266 -2.52 -31.88 -13.06
CA GLY A 266 -2.95 -33.15 -12.48
C GLY A 266 -2.19 -33.60 -11.24
N PHE A 267 -1.43 -32.72 -10.57
CA PHE A 267 -0.67 -33.11 -9.37
C PHE A 267 -1.53 -33.32 -8.13
N PHE A 268 -2.66 -32.62 -8.03
CA PHE A 268 -3.62 -32.76 -6.93
C PHE A 268 -5.00 -32.24 -7.37
N ASP A 269 -6.05 -32.75 -6.72
CA ASP A 269 -7.42 -32.29 -6.91
C ASP A 269 -7.90 -31.40 -5.77
N ALA A 270 -8.84 -30.50 -6.06
CA ALA A 270 -9.55 -29.75 -5.03
C ALA A 270 -10.67 -30.63 -4.43
N ARG A 271 -10.31 -31.45 -3.45
CA ARG A 271 -11.26 -32.28 -2.68
C ARG A 271 -11.06 -32.03 -1.19
N SER A 272 -12.15 -31.82 -0.45
CA SER A 272 -12.11 -31.77 1.02
C SER A 272 -12.22 -33.20 1.55
N ALA A 273 -11.17 -33.68 2.22
CA ALA A 273 -11.20 -34.92 2.98
C ALA A 273 -10.24 -34.84 4.17
N ILE A 274 -10.22 -35.92 4.93
CA ILE A 274 -9.36 -36.09 6.10
C ILE A 274 -8.17 -36.93 5.63
N ALA A 275 -6.96 -36.40 5.76
CA ALA A 275 -5.75 -37.18 5.54
C ALA A 275 -5.47 -38.05 6.77
N ASP A 276 -5.13 -39.31 6.55
CA ASP A 276 -4.74 -40.24 7.63
C ASP A 276 -3.38 -39.89 8.22
N THR A 277 -2.53 -39.22 7.43
CA THR A 277 -1.20 -38.77 7.86
C THR A 277 -0.92 -37.33 7.43
N VAL A 278 -0.11 -36.63 8.23
CA VAL A 278 0.40 -35.28 7.89
C VAL A 278 1.27 -35.31 6.63
N ASP A 279 1.78 -36.47 6.26
CA ASP A 279 2.61 -36.67 5.08
C ASP A 279 1.83 -36.53 3.77
N ASP A 280 0.50 -36.59 3.80
CA ASP A 280 -0.38 -36.51 2.63
C ASP A 280 -1.12 -35.17 2.51
N VAL A 281 -0.67 -34.16 3.26
CA VAL A 281 -1.36 -32.88 3.40
C VAL A 281 -0.64 -31.75 2.67
N ILE A 282 -1.38 -31.04 1.82
CA ILE A 282 -0.97 -29.75 1.23
C ILE A 282 -1.54 -28.61 2.09
N LEU A 283 -0.67 -27.73 2.60
CA LEU A 283 -1.08 -26.62 3.46
C LEU A 283 -1.54 -25.41 2.63
N GLN A 284 -2.70 -24.85 2.97
CA GLN A 284 -3.17 -23.60 2.40
C GLN A 284 -2.95 -22.44 3.38
N GLY A 285 -2.92 -21.21 2.87
CA GLY A 285 -2.75 -20.01 3.68
C GLY A 285 -3.54 -20.03 4.99
N PRO A 286 -4.87 -20.22 4.98
CA PRO A 286 -5.71 -20.28 6.18
C PRO A 286 -5.27 -21.26 7.27
N HIS A 287 -4.59 -22.36 6.91
CA HIS A 287 -4.22 -23.44 7.82
C HIS A 287 -3.18 -23.06 8.85
N PHE A 288 -2.30 -22.08 8.59
CA PHE A 288 -1.28 -21.63 9.55
C PHE A 288 -1.37 -20.13 9.80
N SER A 289 -1.04 -19.67 11.00
CA SER A 289 -1.06 -18.26 11.39
C SER A 289 0.10 -17.97 12.34
N VAL A 290 0.14 -16.78 12.95
CA VAL A 290 1.23 -16.31 13.83
C VAL A 290 1.67 -17.38 14.83
N ALA A 291 2.86 -17.93 14.60
CA ALA A 291 3.50 -19.01 15.36
C ALA A 291 2.67 -20.29 15.54
N ASN A 292 1.63 -20.49 14.72
CA ASN A 292 0.75 -21.66 14.79
C ASN A 292 0.63 -22.33 13.41
N PRO A 293 1.29 -23.49 13.19
CA PRO A 293 1.18 -24.23 11.93
C PRO A 293 -0.20 -24.88 11.70
N PHE A 294 -1.07 -24.92 12.73
CA PHE A 294 -2.42 -25.51 12.73
C PHE A 294 -3.46 -24.52 13.26
N ALA A 295 -3.60 -23.38 12.59
CA ALA A 295 -4.53 -22.32 12.96
C ALA A 295 -5.99 -22.60 12.58
N ARG A 296 -6.23 -23.25 11.44
CA ARG A 296 -7.59 -23.54 10.94
C ARG A 296 -7.66 -24.84 10.14
N GLN A 297 -8.86 -25.39 10.05
CA GLN A 297 -9.20 -26.60 9.28
C GLN A 297 -10.37 -26.33 8.32
N PRO A 298 -10.44 -26.93 7.12
CA PRO A 298 -11.61 -26.88 6.26
C PRO A 298 -12.83 -27.53 6.93
N ASN A 299 -14.02 -27.00 6.68
CA ASN A 299 -15.24 -27.69 7.11
C ASN A 299 -15.46 -28.97 6.28
N LYS A 300 -15.98 -30.04 6.91
CA LYS A 300 -16.28 -31.33 6.26
C LYS A 300 -17.13 -31.19 4.98
N ASP A 301 -18.00 -30.18 4.91
CA ASP A 301 -18.88 -29.90 3.77
C ASP A 301 -18.46 -28.66 2.95
N ALA A 302 -17.20 -28.23 3.01
CA ALA A 302 -16.76 -26.98 2.38
C ALA A 302 -16.76 -27.05 0.84
N ARG A 303 -17.89 -26.76 0.21
CA ARG A 303 -17.98 -26.40 -1.23
C ARG A 303 -17.38 -25.02 -1.54
N ASN A 304 -17.23 -24.14 -0.53
CA ASN A 304 -16.88 -22.73 -0.70
C ASN A 304 -15.64 -22.27 0.11
N GLY A 305 -14.65 -23.15 0.36
CA GLY A 305 -13.36 -22.74 0.97
C GLY A 305 -13.42 -22.21 2.42
N ARG A 306 -14.52 -22.44 3.15
CA ARG A 306 -14.67 -21.98 4.55
C ARG A 306 -13.89 -22.88 5.51
N THR A 307 -13.13 -22.23 6.40
CA THR A 307 -12.31 -22.90 7.43
C THR A 307 -12.73 -22.52 8.85
N ARG A 308 -12.71 -23.48 9.78
CA ARG A 308 -12.99 -23.31 11.21
C ARG A 308 -11.70 -23.12 12.01
N ARG A 309 -11.72 -22.29 13.06
CA ARG A 309 -10.60 -22.17 14.01
C ARG A 309 -10.50 -23.42 14.88
N LEU A 310 -9.29 -23.91 15.03
CA LEU A 310 -8.96 -24.93 16.04
C LEU A 310 -9.01 -24.28 17.43
N GLY A 311 -9.67 -24.93 18.38
CA GLY A 311 -9.72 -24.47 19.77
C GLY A 311 -8.36 -24.67 20.46
N SER A 312 -8.01 -23.78 21.39
CA SER A 312 -6.75 -23.78 22.15
C SER A 312 -6.66 -24.86 23.25
N GLY A 313 -7.26 -26.03 23.01
CA GLY A 313 -7.24 -27.15 23.95
C GLY A 313 -5.94 -27.95 23.84
N GLY A 314 -5.04 -27.78 24.81
CA GLY A 314 -3.99 -28.75 25.16
C GLY A 314 -2.86 -28.92 24.15
N VAL A 315 -1.78 -28.15 24.33
CA VAL A 315 -0.45 -28.50 23.79
C VAL A 315 0.11 -29.64 24.65
N GLY A 316 -0.41 -30.84 24.45
CA GLY A 316 -0.08 -32.00 25.26
C GLY A 316 -0.61 -33.28 24.63
N GLY A 317 0.24 -33.94 23.85
CA GLY A 317 -0.11 -35.14 23.08
C GLY A 317 -0.37 -34.82 21.62
N ALA A 318 0.05 -35.72 20.73
CA ALA A 318 -0.11 -35.63 19.30
C ALA A 318 -1.60 -35.44 18.93
N ALA A 319 -2.04 -34.19 18.80
CA ALA A 319 -3.27 -33.89 18.09
C ALA A 319 -2.91 -33.98 16.60
N ASP A 320 -3.00 -35.19 16.05
CA ASP A 320 -2.89 -35.40 14.60
C ASP A 320 -3.97 -34.54 13.91
N PRO A 321 -3.57 -33.66 12.97
CA PRO A 321 -4.49 -32.75 12.29
C PRO A 321 -5.32 -33.53 11.27
N ALA A 322 -6.35 -34.22 11.74
CA ALA A 322 -7.46 -34.67 10.91
C ALA A 322 -8.20 -33.43 10.39
N ASP A 323 -8.42 -33.34 9.08
CA ASP A 323 -9.17 -32.31 8.34
C ASP A 323 -8.26 -31.24 7.69
N GLN A 324 -7.45 -31.64 6.70
CA GLN A 324 -6.84 -30.75 5.71
C GLN A 324 -6.84 -31.47 4.35
N LEU A 325 -7.04 -30.71 3.25
CA LEU A 325 -7.29 -31.25 1.91
C LEU A 325 -6.36 -32.44 1.61
N PRO A 326 -6.89 -33.65 1.33
CA PRO A 326 -6.06 -34.76 0.87
C PRO A 326 -5.35 -34.31 -0.40
N ALA A 327 -4.08 -34.67 -0.53
CA ALA A 327 -3.51 -34.87 -1.85
C ALA A 327 -4.41 -35.90 -2.56
N GLY A 328 -5.33 -35.45 -3.41
CA GLY A 328 -6.15 -36.36 -4.21
C GLY A 328 -5.20 -37.28 -4.96
N GLN A 329 -5.29 -38.59 -4.69
CA GLN A 329 -4.35 -39.64 -5.14
C GLN A 329 -3.02 -39.07 -5.60
N ALA A 330 -2.16 -38.70 -4.64
CA ALA A 330 -0.83 -38.18 -4.95
C ALA A 330 -0.21 -39.07 -6.02
N ASP A 331 -0.04 -38.52 -7.23
CA ASP A 331 0.76 -39.15 -8.26
C ASP A 331 2.08 -39.56 -7.59
N PRO A 332 2.55 -40.82 -7.72
CA PRO A 332 3.88 -41.22 -7.25
C PRO A 332 5.01 -40.26 -7.68
N GLY A 333 4.78 -39.43 -8.71
CA GLY A 333 5.63 -38.33 -9.17
C GLY A 333 5.63 -37.05 -8.31
N LEU A 334 4.71 -36.85 -7.36
CA LEU A 334 4.55 -35.61 -6.57
C LEU A 334 5.85 -35.22 -5.86
N HIS A 335 6.51 -36.19 -5.23
CA HIS A 335 7.78 -35.98 -4.52
C HIS A 335 8.93 -35.55 -5.44
N ARG A 336 8.84 -35.79 -6.76
CA ARG A 336 9.89 -35.42 -7.73
C ARG A 336 9.90 -33.92 -8.03
N ARG A 337 8.77 -33.23 -7.80
CA ARG A 337 8.63 -31.78 -8.05
C ARG A 337 8.95 -30.93 -6.81
N ILE A 338 9.13 -31.58 -5.65
CA ILE A 338 9.63 -30.91 -4.45
C ILE A 338 11.07 -30.45 -4.72
N PRO A 339 11.37 -29.14 -4.55
CA PRO A 339 12.73 -28.64 -4.73
C PRO A 339 13.72 -29.43 -3.89
N ARG A 340 14.92 -29.65 -4.40
CA ARG A 340 16.01 -30.28 -3.66
C ARG A 340 16.99 -29.23 -3.18
N TRP A 341 17.29 -29.32 -1.91
CA TRP A 341 18.18 -28.48 -1.13
C TRP A 341 19.36 -29.36 -0.72
N ASP A 342 20.54 -29.08 -1.27
CA ASP A 342 21.75 -29.90 -1.10
C ASP A 342 21.53 -31.39 -1.44
N GLY A 343 20.76 -31.64 -2.50
CA GLY A 343 20.40 -32.99 -2.96
C GLY A 343 19.28 -33.67 -2.15
N VAL A 344 18.83 -33.06 -1.06
CA VAL A 344 17.76 -33.57 -0.19
C VAL A 344 16.44 -32.84 -0.51
N PRO A 345 15.30 -33.53 -0.64
CA PRO A 345 14.00 -32.87 -0.81
C PRO A 345 13.74 -31.82 0.30
N ALA A 346 13.34 -30.61 -0.09
CA ALA A 346 13.13 -29.45 0.79
C ALA A 346 12.16 -29.73 1.94
N ASN A 347 11.22 -30.64 1.72
CA ASN A 347 10.23 -31.09 2.71
C ASN A 347 10.82 -31.91 3.88
N ARG A 348 12.10 -32.27 3.82
CA ARG A 348 12.86 -32.89 4.92
C ARG A 348 13.55 -31.88 5.82
N PHE A 349 13.45 -30.59 5.54
CA PHE A 349 13.94 -29.54 6.42
C PHE A 349 12.79 -28.91 7.19
N TRP A 350 13.11 -28.34 8.37
CA TRP A 350 12.22 -27.38 9.00
C TRP A 350 12.12 -26.15 8.09
N ARG A 351 10.92 -25.66 7.87
CA ARG A 351 10.68 -24.56 6.94
C ARG A 351 9.89 -23.47 7.62
N LEU A 352 10.29 -22.23 7.41
CA LEU A 352 9.47 -21.08 7.77
C LEU A 352 8.48 -20.84 6.63
N ALA A 353 7.19 -20.89 6.91
CA ALA A 353 6.14 -20.49 5.98
C ALA A 353 5.53 -19.17 6.43
N TRP A 354 5.27 -18.27 5.49
CA TRP A 354 4.53 -17.04 5.75
C TRP A 354 3.52 -16.76 4.63
N ARG A 355 2.46 -16.03 4.96
CA ARG A 355 1.46 -15.58 3.97
C ARG A 355 1.94 -14.29 3.30
N ARG A 356 1.82 -14.20 1.97
CA ARG A 356 2.13 -12.99 1.21
C ARG A 356 1.00 -11.95 1.28
N MET A 357 -0.25 -12.40 1.29
CA MET A 357 -1.41 -11.53 1.48
C MET A 357 -1.81 -11.48 2.96
N ALA A 358 -1.70 -10.29 3.55
CA ALA A 358 -2.30 -9.95 4.83
C ALA A 358 -3.16 -8.70 4.64
N ASP A 359 -4.30 -8.65 5.33
CA ASP A 359 -5.11 -7.45 5.38
C ASP A 359 -4.35 -6.38 6.18
N SER A 360 -3.94 -5.30 5.49
CA SER A 360 -3.18 -4.19 6.07
C SER A 360 -3.95 -3.44 7.16
N SER A 361 -5.26 -3.64 7.27
CA SER A 361 -6.10 -3.08 8.34
C SER A 361 -6.07 -3.90 9.63
N THR A 362 -5.48 -5.10 9.63
CA THR A 362 -5.44 -5.98 10.81
C THR A 362 -4.10 -5.91 11.54
N VAL A 363 -4.14 -6.04 12.87
CA VAL A 363 -3.00 -5.87 13.81
C VAL A 363 -1.85 -6.89 13.61
N ARG A 364 -1.94 -7.81 12.63
CA ARG A 364 -0.99 -8.92 12.43
C ARG A 364 -0.65 -9.07 10.95
N ILE A 365 0.30 -8.26 10.47
CA ILE A 365 0.68 -8.22 9.06
C ILE A 365 1.56 -9.43 8.68
N LEU A 366 2.35 -9.98 9.61
CA LEU A 366 3.15 -11.19 9.39
C LEU A 366 2.46 -12.44 9.98
N HIS A 367 1.87 -13.24 9.11
CA HIS A 367 1.38 -14.57 9.46
C HIS A 367 2.43 -15.63 9.10
N ALA A 368 3.35 -15.90 10.03
CA ALA A 368 4.40 -16.89 9.84
C ALA A 368 4.31 -18.04 10.85
N ALA A 369 4.66 -19.25 10.42
CA ALA A 369 4.73 -20.44 11.26
C ALA A 369 5.90 -21.35 10.84
N LEU A 370 6.48 -22.06 11.81
CA LEU A 370 7.48 -23.08 11.55
C LEU A 370 6.78 -24.39 11.18
N LEU A 371 7.09 -24.92 10.00
CA LEU A 371 6.55 -26.17 9.47
C LEU A 371 7.53 -27.32 9.70
N ARG A 372 6.99 -28.44 10.18
CA ARG A 372 7.70 -29.71 10.35
C ARG A 372 8.12 -30.31 9.00
N GLN A 373 9.12 -31.19 9.07
CA GLN A 373 9.46 -32.15 8.02
C GLN A 373 8.25 -33.08 7.74
N ALA A 374 7.71 -33.09 6.52
CA ALA A 374 6.63 -34.00 6.13
C ALA A 374 6.59 -34.18 4.61
N ARG A 375 6.26 -35.38 4.12
CA ARG A 375 6.48 -35.79 2.73
C ARG A 375 5.72 -34.99 1.67
N CYS A 376 4.58 -34.36 2.00
CA CYS A 376 3.82 -33.51 1.06
C CYS A 376 3.46 -32.12 1.59
N THR A 377 4.04 -31.67 2.71
CA THR A 377 3.75 -30.32 3.19
C THR A 377 4.37 -29.31 2.24
N SER A 378 3.54 -28.66 1.47
CA SER A 378 3.91 -27.49 0.69
C SER A 378 2.76 -26.52 0.74
N THR A 379 3.13 -25.25 0.79
CA THR A 379 2.17 -24.16 0.87
C THR A 379 1.65 -23.85 -0.52
N VAL A 380 0.34 -23.68 -0.63
CA VAL A 380 -0.28 -23.13 -1.82
C VAL A 380 -0.05 -21.63 -1.83
N SER A 381 0.65 -21.13 -2.84
CA SER A 381 0.68 -19.69 -3.15
C SER A 381 -0.62 -19.33 -3.87
N SER A 382 -1.64 -18.90 -3.13
CA SER A 382 -2.74 -18.13 -3.72
C SER A 382 -2.19 -16.72 -4.02
N ARG A 383 -2.32 -16.26 -5.27
CA ARG A 383 -1.90 -14.91 -5.72
C ARG A 383 -2.21 -13.83 -4.71
#